data_AF-A0A630XCQ4-F1
#
_entry.id   AF-A0A630XCQ4-F1
#
_cell.length_a   1.000
_cell.length_b   1.000
_cell.length_c   1.000
_cell.angle_alpha   90.00
_cell.angle_beta   90.00
_cell.angle_gamma   90.00
#
_symmetry.space_group_name_H-M   'P 1'
#
loop_
_entity.id
_entity.type
_entity.pdbx_description
1 polymer ?
#
loop_
_entity_poly.entity_id
_entity_poly.type
_entity_poly.pdbx_seq_one_letter_code
_entity_poly.pdbx_strand_id
1 'polypeptide(L)' 'MKDQKDKQTGDLLASPDAVRQARYAERMKAKGMRQRKFWLTDDEYEALRECLEELRAAQGGGSDPASA' A
#
# COMPACT_ATOMS: atom_id res chain seq x y z
N MET A 1 -10.56 27.89 5.86
CA MET A 1 -10.89 26.62 6.53
C MET A 1 -11.27 25.63 5.44
N LYS A 2 -10.54 24.52 5.28
CA LYS A 2 -10.84 23.52 4.23
C LYS A 2 -11.97 22.64 4.75
N ASP A 3 -13.16 22.75 4.19
CA ASP A 3 -14.27 21.87 4.54
C ASP A 3 -13.96 20.46 4.02
N GLN A 4 -13.94 19.45 4.90
CA GLN A 4 -13.69 18.06 4.51
C GLN A 4 -14.82 17.45 3.68
N LYS A 5 -16.02 18.04 3.72
CA LYS A 5 -17.18 17.56 2.95
C LYS A 5 -17.24 18.16 1.56
N ASP A 6 -16.53 19.26 1.30
CA ASP A 6 -16.43 19.87 -0.03
C ASP A 6 -15.36 19.17 -0.87
N LYS A 7 -15.77 18.08 -1.52
CA LYS A 7 -14.91 17.35 -2.45
C LYS A 7 -14.74 18.08 -3.79
N GLN A 8 -15.70 18.92 -4.17
CA GLN A 8 -15.75 19.55 -5.48
C GLN A 8 -14.71 20.67 -5.61
N THR A 9 -14.60 21.54 -4.60
CA THR A 9 -13.51 22.53 -4.56
C THR A 9 -12.16 21.87 -4.29
N GLY A 10 -12.14 20.77 -3.53
CA GLY A 10 -10.94 19.97 -3.29
C GLY A 10 -10.30 19.41 -4.57
N ASP A 11 -11.12 18.88 -5.49
CA ASP A 11 -10.66 18.37 -6.78
C ASP A 11 -10.24 19.50 -7.75
N LEU A 12 -10.92 20.65 -7.71
CA LEU A 12 -10.54 21.83 -8.49
C LEU A 12 -9.19 22.43 -8.05
N LEU A 13 -8.86 22.29 -6.76
CA LEU A 13 -7.60 22.72 -6.17
C LEU A 13 -6.54 21.60 -6.12
N ALA A 14 -6.85 20.43 -6.67
CA ALA A 14 -5.91 19.33 -6.71
C ALA A 14 -4.74 19.69 -7.65
N SER A 15 -3.51 19.42 -7.21
CA SER A 15 -2.37 19.54 -8.11
C SER A 15 -2.52 18.54 -9.27
N PRO A 16 -1.96 18.82 -10.46
CA PRO A 16 -1.98 17.89 -11.58
C PRO A 16 -1.48 16.49 -11.21
N ASP A 17 -0.56 16.39 -10.25
CA ASP A 17 0.00 15.15 -9.74
C ASP A 17 -1.01 14.35 -8.93
N ALA A 18 -1.79 15.02 -8.06
CA ALA A 18 -2.87 14.40 -7.31
C ALA A 18 -3.93 13.80 -8.25
N VAL A 19 -4.27 14.50 -9.34
CA VAL A 19 -5.19 13.98 -10.37
C VAL A 19 -4.62 12.74 -11.07
N ARG A 20 -3.33 12.74 -11.42
CA ARG A 20 -2.69 11.56 -12.03
C ARG A 20 -2.67 10.36 -11.09
N GLN A 21 -2.39 10.58 -9.80
CA GLN A 21 -2.40 9.55 -8.77
C GLN A 21 -3.81 8.97 -8.57
N ALA A 22 -4.84 9.81 -8.53
CA ALA A 22 -6.24 9.38 -8.42
C ALA A 22 -6.64 8.49 -9.61
N ARG A 23 -6.36 8.93 -10.85
CA ARG A 23 -6.62 8.13 -12.06
C ARG A 23 -5.85 6.81 -12.09
N TYR A 24 -4.61 6.80 -11.62
CA TYR A 24 -3.85 5.57 -11.49
C TYR A 24 -4.50 4.63 -10.47
N ALA A 25 -4.90 5.16 -9.30
CA ALA A 25 -5.58 4.38 -8.28
C ALA A 25 -6.90 3.78 -8.77
N GLU A 26 -7.70 4.53 -9.53
CA GLU A 26 -8.91 4.02 -10.17
C GLU A 26 -8.62 2.85 -11.12
N ARG A 27 -7.59 2.97 -11.97
CA ARG A 27 -7.19 1.89 -12.88
C ARG A 27 -6.76 0.63 -12.13
N MET A 28 -6.05 0.77 -11.01
CA MET A 28 -5.62 -0.38 -10.22
C MET A 28 -6.80 -1.03 -9.49
N LYS A 29 -7.72 -0.23 -8.92
CA LYS A 29 -8.97 -0.74 -8.32
C LYS A 29 -9.85 -1.48 -9.33
N ALA A 30 -9.95 -0.96 -10.57
CA ALA A 30 -10.69 -1.61 -11.64
C ALA A 30 -10.10 -2.98 -12.02
N LYS A 31 -8.81 -3.20 -11.77
CA LYS A 31 -8.13 -4.50 -11.93
C LYS A 31 -8.29 -5.44 -10.72
N GLY A 32 -9.11 -5.07 -9.73
CA GLY A 32 -9.28 -5.83 -8.48
C GLY A 32 -8.13 -5.68 -7.48
N MET A 33 -7.19 -4.76 -7.73
CA MET A 33 -6.08 -4.52 -6.82
C MET A 33 -6.47 -3.54 -5.72
N ARG A 34 -5.90 -3.73 -4.53
CA ARG A 34 -6.08 -2.86 -3.36
C ARG A 34 -4.77 -2.16 -3.03
N GLN A 35 -4.88 -0.90 -2.64
CA GLN A 35 -3.72 -0.10 -2.25
C GLN A 35 -3.34 -0.43 -0.80
N ARG A 36 -2.23 -1.15 -0.63
CA ARG A 36 -1.59 -1.41 0.66
C ARG A 36 -0.25 -0.67 0.69
N LYS A 37 0.86 -1.34 1.03
CA LYS A 37 2.22 -0.82 0.75
C LYS A 37 2.52 -0.81 -0.75
N PHE A 38 1.96 -1.77 -1.47
CA PHE A 38 1.96 -1.89 -2.92
C PHE A 38 0.52 -2.07 -3.41
N TRP A 39 0.32 -1.97 -4.73
CA TRP A 39 -0.93 -2.40 -5.35
C TRP A 39 -0.88 -3.90 -5.58
N LEU A 40 -1.70 -4.63 -4.84
CA LEU A 40 -1.77 -6.08 -4.89
C LEU A 40 -3.23 -6.51 -4.91
N THR A 41 -3.52 -7.62 -5.57
CA THR A 41 -4.75 -8.38 -5.30
C THR A 41 -4.71 -8.93 -3.88
N ASP A 42 -5.86 -9.37 -3.36
CA ASP A 42 -5.90 -9.95 -2.02
C ASP A 42 -5.11 -11.27 -1.97
N ASP A 43 -5.14 -12.09 -3.03
CA ASP A 43 -4.37 -13.33 -3.13
C ASP A 43 -2.85 -13.08 -3.15
N GLU A 44 -2.39 -12.13 -3.97
CA GLU A 44 -0.97 -11.74 -4.01
C GLU A 44 -0.50 -11.19 -2.66
N TYR A 45 -1.38 -10.49 -1.95
CA TYR A 45 -1.05 -9.97 -0.63
C TYR A 45 -0.86 -11.08 0.40
N GLU A 46 -1.75 -12.08 0.42
CA GLU A 46 -1.61 -13.23 1.33
C GLU A 46 -0.34 -14.03 1.02
N ALA A 47 -0.05 -14.31 -0.26
CA ALA A 47 1.18 -14.98 -0.66
C ALA A 47 2.44 -14.19 -0.25
N LEU A 48 2.42 -12.86 -0.40
CA LEU A 48 3.52 -12.01 0.05
C LEU A 48 3.66 -12.03 1.58
N ARG A 49 2.54 -12.01 2.30
CA ARG A 49 2.54 -12.06 3.77
C ARG A 49 3.16 -13.36 4.27
N GLU A 50 2.75 -14.49 3.72
CA GLU A 50 3.29 -15.82 4.07
C GLU A 50 4.80 -15.89 3.79
N CYS A 51 5.23 -15.48 2.60
CA CYS A 51 6.66 -15.45 2.24
C CYS A 51 7.49 -14.59 3.21
N LEU A 52 6.97 -13.43 3.62
CA LEU A 52 7.66 -12.58 4.60
C LEU A 52 7.71 -13.20 6.01
N GLU A 53 6.68 -13.95 6.40
CA GLU A 53 6.65 -14.67 7.67
C GLU A 53 7.68 -15.82 7.67
N GLU A 54 7.77 -16.59 6.58
CA GLU A 54 8.79 -17.63 6.40
C GLU A 54 10.20 -17.05 6.44
N LEU A 55 10.45 -15.94 5.72
CA LEU A 55 11.74 -15.26 5.76
C LEU A 55 12.10 -14.75 7.15
N ARG A 56 11.11 -14.28 7.92
CA ARG A 56 11.34 -13.84 9.30
C ARG A 56 11.60 -15.03 10.23
N ALA A 57 10.90 -16.15 10.06
CA ALA A 57 11.14 -17.36 10.82
C ALA A 57 12.53 -17.95 10.53
N ALA A 58 12.96 -17.95 9.27
CA ALA A 58 14.30 -18.38 8.87
C ALA A 58 15.41 -17.49 9.45
N GLN A 59 15.18 -16.17 9.55
CA GLN A 59 16.12 -15.24 10.17
C GLN A 59 16.11 -15.30 11.72
N GLY A 60 14.96 -15.61 12.32
CA GLY A 60 14.80 -15.75 13.76
C GLY A 60 15.48 -16.98 14.38
N GLY A 61 15.99 -17.90 13.56
CA GLY A 61 16.78 -19.07 14.00
C GLY A 61 18.28 -18.82 14.15
N GLY A 62 18.77 -17.59 13.88
CA GLY A 62 20.20 -17.26 13.86
C GLY A 62 20.57 -15.97 14.59
N SER A 63 19.77 -15.52 15.55
CA SER A 63 20.08 -14.35 16.39
C SER A 63 20.01 -14.71 17.87
N ASP A 64 20.86 -15.65 18.27
CA ASP A 64 21.49 -15.55 19.59
C ASP A 64 22.35 -14.28 19.57
N PRO A 65 22.12 -13.28 20.44
CA PRO A 65 23.13 -12.28 20.69
C PRO A 65 24.26 -12.99 21.44
N ALA A 66 25.22 -13.54 20.68
CA ALA A 66 26.49 -13.96 21.22
C ALA A 66 27.11 -12.77 21.97
N SER A 67 27.37 -13.02 23.25
CA SER A 67 28.07 -12.18 24.21
C SER A 67 29.21 -11.34 23.60
N ALA A 68 29.19 -10.02 23.83
CA ALA A 68 30.35 -9.17 24.13
C ALA A 68 29.89 -7.75 24.47
#